data_AF-A0A1G3R147-F1
#
_entry.id   AF-A0A1G3R147-F1
#
_cell.length_a   1.000
_cell.length_b   1.000
_cell.length_c   1.000
_cell.angle_alpha   90.00
_cell.angle_beta   90.00
_cell.angle_gamma   90.00
#
_symmetry.space_group_name_H-M   'P 1'
#
loop_
_entity.id
_entity.type
_entity.pdbx_description
1 polymer ?
#
loop_
_entity_poly.entity_id
_entity_poly.type
_entity_poly.pdbx_seq_one_letter_code
_entity_poly.pdbx_strand_id
1 'polypeptide(L)'
;MHTLGHAIRRGTVFFALLVASGAVAFAGATIMPNGDLRIPKKEVTTAVKFYQYKSGGVLMEVLALRAPDGSVRTAFNTCQVCYSSGRGYYTQKGDYLVCNNCGNRFLASQVELIKGGCNPVPITKDLKFEDANFITIPRAILDEAKPLFLKWKR
;
A
#
# COMPACT_ATOMS: atom_id res chain seq x y z
N MET A 1 57.63 -33.26 -33.91
CA MET A 1 57.26 -31.95 -33.35
C MET A 1 55.74 -31.84 -33.39
N HIS A 2 55.03 -32.23 -32.33
CA HIS A 2 53.57 -32.08 -32.23
C HIS A 2 53.26 -31.34 -30.94
N THR A 3 52.82 -30.08 -31.07
CA THR A 3 52.31 -29.25 -29.98
C THR A 3 50.81 -29.48 -29.85
N LEU A 4 50.38 -30.07 -28.74
CA LEU A 4 48.98 -30.17 -28.33
C LEU A 4 48.54 -28.82 -27.73
N GLY A 5 47.70 -28.09 -28.46
CA GLY A 5 47.04 -26.89 -27.96
C GLY A 5 45.88 -27.24 -27.02
N HIS A 6 46.00 -26.85 -25.75
CA HIS A 6 44.90 -26.91 -24.79
C HIS A 6 43.90 -25.77 -25.09
N ALA A 7 42.71 -26.12 -25.55
CA ALA A 7 41.59 -25.19 -25.67
C ALA A 7 40.93 -24.98 -24.31
N ILE A 8 41.18 -23.84 -23.68
CA ILE A 8 40.49 -23.40 -22.46
C ILE A 8 39.08 -22.95 -22.84
N ARG A 9 38.06 -23.78 -22.56
CA ARG A 9 36.66 -23.40 -22.67
C ARG A 9 36.32 -22.39 -21.57
N ARG A 10 36.19 -21.12 -21.94
CA ARG A 10 35.62 -20.06 -21.08
C ARG A 10 34.15 -20.35 -20.82
N GLY A 11 33.83 -20.88 -19.63
CA GLY A 11 32.46 -21.02 -19.17
C GLY A 11 31.89 -19.64 -18.84
N THR A 12 30.88 -19.20 -19.58
CA THR A 12 30.13 -17.98 -19.28
C THR A 12 29.21 -18.26 -18.11
N VAL A 13 29.57 -17.78 -16.92
CA VAL A 13 28.70 -17.79 -15.75
C VAL A 13 27.65 -16.69 -15.92
N PHE A 14 26.41 -17.08 -16.27
CA PHE A 14 25.27 -16.18 -16.22
C PHE A 14 24.87 -15.96 -14.75
N PHE A 15 25.26 -14.82 -14.19
CA PHE A 15 24.68 -14.33 -12.94
C PHE A 15 23.25 -13.87 -13.23
N ALA A 16 22.27 -14.71 -12.92
CA ALA A 16 20.87 -14.29 -12.90
C ALA A 16 20.67 -13.34 -11.71
N LEU A 17 20.60 -12.04 -12.00
CA LEU A 17 20.27 -11.02 -11.01
C LEU A 17 18.77 -11.16 -10.69
N LEU A 18 18.46 -11.94 -9.65
CA LEU A 18 17.13 -11.99 -9.04
C LEU A 18 16.83 -10.61 -8.43
N VAL A 19 16.12 -9.76 -9.18
CA VAL A 19 15.56 -8.52 -8.63
C VAL A 19 14.42 -8.91 -7.70
N ALA A 20 14.74 -9.14 -6.42
CA ALA A 20 13.75 -9.23 -5.38
C ALA A 20 13.03 -7.89 -5.33
N SER A 21 11.80 -7.86 -5.84
CA SER A 21 10.90 -6.71 -5.76
C SER A 21 10.46 -6.54 -4.29
N GLY A 22 11.34 -5.98 -3.48
CA GLY A 22 11.04 -5.58 -2.11
C GLY A 22 10.05 -4.43 -2.14
N ALA A 23 8.90 -4.60 -1.49
CA ALA A 23 8.01 -3.49 -1.21
C ALA A 23 8.78 -2.50 -0.31
N VAL A 24 8.70 -1.22 -0.61
CA VAL A 24 9.28 -0.15 0.22
C VAL A 24 8.12 0.65 0.80
N ALA A 25 8.07 0.78 2.12
CA ALA A 25 7.14 1.67 2.80
C ALA A 25 7.83 2.97 3.20
N PHE A 26 7.11 4.07 3.02
CA PHE A 26 7.52 5.40 3.43
C PHE A 26 6.49 5.95 4.44
N ALA A 27 6.90 6.93 5.25
CA ALA A 27 6.15 7.49 6.39
C ALA A 27 6.10 6.64 7.68
N GLY A 28 7.21 5.96 8.03
CA GLY A 28 7.39 5.31 9.34
C GLY A 28 6.78 3.91 9.48
N ALA A 29 6.06 3.43 8.46
CA ALA A 29 5.69 2.02 8.36
C ALA A 29 6.86 1.16 7.87
N THR A 30 6.86 -0.11 8.26
CA THR A 30 7.89 -1.09 7.92
C THR A 30 7.28 -2.19 7.06
N ILE A 31 7.99 -2.60 6.00
CA ILE A 31 7.68 -3.84 5.29
C ILE A 31 8.39 -4.98 5.98
N MET A 32 7.62 -5.94 6.48
CA MET A 32 8.16 -7.14 7.13
C MET A 32 8.78 -8.10 6.11
N PRO A 33 9.65 -9.05 6.51
CA PRO A 33 10.26 -10.01 5.58
C PRO A 33 9.26 -10.86 4.79
N ASN A 34 8.08 -11.12 5.35
CA ASN A 34 6.97 -11.80 4.67
C ASN A 34 6.19 -10.89 3.69
N GLY A 35 6.51 -9.59 3.65
CA GLY A 35 5.92 -8.57 2.82
C GLY A 35 4.73 -7.84 3.44
N ASP A 36 4.39 -8.12 4.69
CA ASP A 36 3.30 -7.42 5.38
C ASP A 36 3.67 -5.95 5.63
N LEU A 37 2.67 -5.07 5.55
CA LEU A 37 2.81 -3.67 5.92
C LEU A 37 2.52 -3.51 7.41
N ARG A 38 3.52 -3.09 8.19
CA ARG A 38 3.39 -2.85 9.62
C ARG A 38 3.41 -1.35 9.93
N ILE A 39 2.29 -0.83 10.41
CA ILE A 39 2.07 0.59 10.72
C ILE A 39 2.12 0.81 12.24
N PRO A 40 3.01 1.69 12.75
CA PRO A 40 3.06 2.01 14.18
C PRO A 40 1.89 2.91 14.60
N LYS A 41 1.06 2.44 15.55
CA LYS A 41 -0.12 3.18 16.06
C LYS A 41 0.25 4.52 16.69
N LYS A 42 1.42 4.63 17.32
CA LYS A 42 1.93 5.89 17.92
C LYS A 42 2.08 7.02 16.90
N GLU A 43 2.23 6.67 15.63
CA GLU A 43 2.40 7.64 14.56
C GLU A 43 1.07 8.06 13.94
N VAL A 44 -0.02 7.34 14.23
CA VAL A 44 -1.35 7.61 13.67
C VAL A 44 -2.10 8.60 14.56
N THR A 45 -2.38 9.77 14.00
CA THR A 45 -3.11 10.87 14.64
C THR A 45 -4.44 11.12 13.92
N THR A 46 -5.16 12.18 14.28
CA THR A 46 -6.37 12.62 13.56
C THR A 46 -6.06 13.15 12.15
N ALA A 47 -4.82 13.59 11.91
CA ALA A 47 -4.33 13.86 10.57
C ALA A 47 -4.02 12.53 9.86
N VAL A 48 -4.56 12.37 8.66
CA VAL A 48 -4.37 11.16 7.87
C VAL A 48 -2.90 11.00 7.51
N LYS A 49 -2.37 9.80 7.74
CA LYS A 49 -1.10 9.37 7.20
C LYS A 49 -1.32 8.45 6.02
N PHE A 50 -0.42 8.59 5.06
CA PHE A 50 -0.45 7.92 3.77
C PHE A 50 0.82 7.10 3.65
N TYR A 51 0.67 5.78 3.69
CA TYR A 51 1.75 4.81 3.68
C TYR A 51 1.85 4.18 2.30
N GLN A 52 2.92 4.50 1.58
CA GLN A 52 3.18 3.89 0.28
C GLN A 52 3.49 2.40 0.45
N TYR A 53 3.06 1.60 -0.51
CA TYR A 53 3.38 0.19 -0.62
C TYR A 53 3.57 -0.18 -2.09
N LYS A 54 4.54 -1.03 -2.42
CA LYS A 54 4.76 -1.49 -3.79
C LYS A 54 4.52 -2.98 -3.89
N SER A 55 3.42 -3.38 -4.52
CA SER A 55 3.11 -4.80 -4.80
C SER A 55 3.37 -5.12 -6.26
N GLY A 56 4.34 -6.02 -6.54
CA GLY A 56 4.57 -6.52 -7.90
C GLY A 56 4.78 -5.42 -8.95
N GLY A 57 5.46 -4.33 -8.59
CA GLY A 57 5.67 -3.19 -9.48
C GLY A 57 4.61 -2.09 -9.41
N VAL A 58 3.41 -2.38 -8.88
CA VAL A 58 2.31 -1.41 -8.72
C VAL A 58 2.52 -0.61 -7.44
N LEU A 59 2.62 0.72 -7.57
CA LEU A 59 2.63 1.63 -6.43
C LEU A 59 1.21 1.82 -5.91
N MET A 60 1.06 1.66 -4.60
CA MET A 60 -0.20 1.71 -3.88
C MET A 60 -0.04 2.56 -2.63
N GLU A 61 -1.14 2.90 -1.99
CA GLU A 61 -1.10 3.62 -0.73
C GLU A 61 -2.23 3.19 0.21
N VAL A 62 -1.86 2.97 1.46
CA VAL A 62 -2.78 2.78 2.58
C VAL A 62 -2.88 4.10 3.33
N LEU A 63 -4.10 4.52 3.65
CA LEU A 63 -4.34 5.62 4.55
C LEU A 63 -4.68 5.10 5.95
N ALA A 64 -4.18 5.77 6.99
CA ALA A 64 -4.59 5.54 8.37
C ALA A 64 -4.78 6.84 9.13
N LEU A 65 -5.80 6.88 10.01
CA LEU A 65 -6.06 8.01 10.90
C LEU A 65 -6.76 7.52 12.17
N ARG A 66 -6.67 8.31 13.24
CA ARG A 66 -7.34 8.04 14.51
C ARG A 66 -8.70 8.73 14.54
N ALA A 67 -9.77 7.96 14.69
CA ALA A 67 -11.11 8.48 14.83
C ALA A 67 -11.35 9.03 16.26
N PRO A 68 -12.40 9.84 16.48
CA PRO A 68 -12.73 10.39 17.79
C PRO A 68 -13.00 9.34 18.87
N ASP A 69 -13.44 8.14 18.49
CA ASP A 69 -13.62 6.99 19.38
C ASP A 69 -12.30 6.32 19.80
N GLY A 70 -11.16 6.88 19.39
CA GLY A 70 -9.82 6.38 19.68
C GLY A 70 -9.34 5.25 18.77
N SER A 71 -10.23 4.64 17.98
CA SER A 71 -9.88 3.58 17.04
C SER A 71 -9.06 4.11 15.87
N VAL A 72 -8.20 3.27 15.30
CA VAL A 72 -7.49 3.59 14.06
C VAL A 72 -8.28 3.06 12.88
N ARG A 73 -8.60 3.96 11.95
CA ARG A 73 -9.28 3.66 10.69
C ARG A 73 -8.27 3.44 9.58
N THR A 74 -8.46 2.40 8.79
CA THR A 74 -7.60 2.08 7.64
C THR A 74 -8.38 1.87 6.35
N ALA A 75 -7.82 2.35 5.25
CA ALA A 75 -8.34 2.14 3.91
C ALA A 75 -7.21 2.19 2.89
N PHE A 76 -7.47 1.72 1.68
CA PHE A 76 -6.64 2.06 0.53
C PHE A 76 -6.94 3.49 0.07
N ASN A 77 -5.93 4.26 -0.34
CA ASN A 77 -6.09 5.61 -0.86
C ASN A 77 -6.60 5.62 -2.32
N THR A 78 -7.73 4.97 -2.54
CA THR A 78 -8.43 4.91 -3.82
C THR A 78 -9.93 4.70 -3.58
N CYS A 79 -10.75 5.21 -4.49
CA CYS A 79 -12.21 5.25 -4.40
C CYS A 79 -12.81 4.00 -5.02
N GLN A 80 -13.79 3.37 -4.35
CA GLN A 80 -14.44 2.15 -4.83
C GLN A 80 -15.10 2.31 -6.22
N VAL A 81 -15.50 3.54 -6.58
CA VAL A 81 -16.11 3.86 -7.89
C VAL A 81 -15.13 4.58 -8.82
N CYS A 82 -14.37 5.55 -8.32
CA CYS A 82 -13.56 6.43 -9.16
C CYS A 82 -12.14 5.90 -9.44
N TYR A 83 -11.73 4.75 -8.89
CA TYR A 83 -10.35 4.27 -9.01
C TYR A 83 -9.86 4.21 -10.47
N SER A 84 -10.73 3.80 -11.39
CA SER A 84 -10.39 3.63 -12.81
C SER A 84 -10.10 4.94 -13.55
N SER A 85 -10.45 6.11 -12.99
CA SER A 85 -10.07 7.41 -13.55
C SER A 85 -8.58 7.73 -13.33
N GLY A 86 -7.96 7.06 -12.35
CA GLY A 86 -6.62 7.34 -11.87
C GLY A 86 -6.53 8.49 -10.86
N ARG A 87 -7.61 9.28 -10.71
CA ARG A 87 -7.70 10.41 -9.77
C ARG A 87 -8.56 10.11 -8.55
N GLY A 88 -9.00 8.87 -8.38
CA GLY A 88 -9.87 8.42 -7.28
C GLY A 88 -9.23 8.43 -5.88
N TYR A 89 -8.08 9.06 -5.69
CA TYR A 89 -7.40 9.16 -4.39
C TYR A 89 -7.87 10.37 -3.58
N TYR A 90 -7.54 10.39 -2.30
CA TYR A 90 -8.05 11.34 -1.33
C TYR A 90 -6.98 12.30 -0.83
N THR A 91 -7.43 13.50 -0.51
CA THR A 91 -6.66 14.52 0.21
C THR A 91 -7.47 14.97 1.41
N GLN A 92 -6.83 15.08 2.58
CA GLN A 92 -7.51 15.59 3.77
C GLN A 92 -7.68 17.12 3.70
N LYS A 93 -8.87 17.60 4.08
CA LYS A 93 -9.21 19.01 4.27
C LYS A 93 -10.00 19.14 5.57
N GLY A 94 -9.32 19.52 6.65
CA GLY A 94 -9.90 19.48 8.00
C GLY A 94 -10.36 18.06 8.36
N ASP A 95 -11.61 17.93 8.79
CA ASP A 95 -12.19 16.63 9.18
C ASP A 95 -12.65 15.78 7.99
N TYR A 96 -12.43 16.25 6.76
CA TYR A 96 -12.90 15.58 5.55
C TYR A 96 -11.77 14.95 4.75
N LEU A 97 -12.01 13.78 4.18
CA LEU A 97 -11.29 13.28 3.02
C LEU A 97 -12.04 13.67 1.75
N VAL A 98 -11.34 14.29 0.80
CA VAL A 98 -11.92 14.78 -0.46
C VAL A 98 -11.36 13.97 -1.62
N CYS A 99 -12.23 13.38 -2.44
CA CYS A 99 -11.82 12.64 -3.62
C CYS A 99 -11.29 13.58 -4.71
N ASN A 100 -10.10 13.32 -5.23
CA ASN A 100 -9.44 14.14 -6.26
C ASN A 100 -10.00 13.92 -7.68
N ASN A 101 -10.99 13.04 -7.83
CA ASN A 101 -11.70 12.82 -9.08
C ASN A 101 -13.01 13.63 -9.13
N CYS A 102 -13.92 13.38 -8.20
CA CYS A 102 -15.29 13.90 -8.23
C CYS A 102 -15.57 14.98 -7.17
N GLY A 103 -14.62 15.27 -6.28
CA GLY A 103 -14.78 16.30 -5.23
C GLY A 103 -15.66 15.89 -4.06
N ASN A 104 -16.21 14.67 -4.03
CA ASN A 104 -17.04 14.21 -2.92
C ASN A 104 -16.25 14.20 -1.59
N ARG A 105 -16.94 14.50 -0.49
CA ARG A 105 -16.37 14.72 0.84
C ARG A 105 -16.89 13.68 1.81
N PHE A 106 -15.98 13.10 2.58
CA PHE A 106 -16.28 12.06 3.56
C PHE A 106 -15.71 12.49 4.90
N LEU A 107 -16.46 12.32 5.98
CA LEU A 107 -15.88 12.51 7.30
C LEU A 107 -14.77 11.48 7.51
N ALA A 108 -13.59 11.93 7.92
CA ALA A 108 -12.46 11.06 8.20
C ALA A 108 -12.82 9.96 9.24
N SER A 109 -13.69 10.30 10.19
CA SER A 109 -14.23 9.37 11.19
C SER A 109 -15.06 8.21 10.62
N GLN A 110 -15.54 8.32 9.37
CA GLN A 110 -16.34 7.28 8.70
C GLN A 110 -15.49 6.32 7.86
N VAL A 111 -14.18 6.58 7.71
CA VAL A 111 -13.26 5.64 7.06
C VAL A 111 -13.38 4.27 7.72
N GLU A 112 -13.28 3.20 6.92
CA GLU A 112 -13.45 1.79 7.33
C GLU A 112 -14.89 1.37 7.68
N LEU A 113 -15.77 2.31 8.06
CA LEU A 113 -17.15 2.00 8.46
C LEU A 113 -18.10 1.87 7.28
N ILE A 114 -17.92 2.67 6.23
CA ILE A 114 -18.81 2.70 5.08
C ILE A 114 -18.24 1.87 3.92
N LYS A 115 -19.01 0.88 3.47
CA LYS A 115 -18.74 0.08 2.28
C LYS A 115 -19.64 0.54 1.11
N GLY A 116 -19.15 0.42 -0.11
CA GLY A 116 -19.86 0.81 -1.33
C GLY A 116 -19.83 2.33 -1.60
N GLY A 117 -20.29 2.69 -2.80
CA GLY A 117 -20.38 4.08 -3.24
C GLY A 117 -19.03 4.77 -3.38
N CYS A 118 -19.03 6.10 -3.34
CA CYS A 118 -17.85 6.90 -3.64
C CYS A 118 -16.81 6.98 -2.49
N ASN A 119 -16.71 5.98 -1.62
CA ASN A 119 -15.85 5.99 -0.42
C ASN A 119 -14.43 5.48 -0.70
N PRO A 120 -13.45 5.76 0.19
CA PRO A 120 -12.20 5.00 0.22
C PRO A 120 -12.48 3.50 0.31
N VAL A 121 -11.65 2.66 -0.32
CA VAL A 121 -11.81 1.20 -0.23
C VAL A 121 -11.33 0.75 1.14
N PRO A 122 -12.22 0.26 2.03
CA PRO A 122 -11.87 0.04 3.43
C PRO A 122 -10.96 -1.19 3.59
N ILE A 123 -10.04 -1.11 4.57
CA ILE A 123 -9.31 -2.27 5.09
C ILE A 123 -9.90 -2.55 6.46
N THR A 124 -10.91 -3.41 6.49
CA THR A 124 -11.71 -3.69 7.70
C THR A 124 -10.95 -4.56 8.69
N LYS A 125 -11.44 -4.64 9.93
CA LYS A 125 -10.83 -5.40 11.04
C LYS A 125 -10.49 -6.86 10.70
N ASP A 126 -11.25 -7.51 9.83
CA ASP A 126 -11.03 -8.89 9.36
C ASP A 126 -9.88 -9.01 8.34
N LEU A 127 -9.43 -7.90 7.76
CA LEU A 127 -8.37 -7.83 6.75
C LEU A 127 -7.03 -7.34 7.32
N LYS A 128 -6.94 -7.17 8.65
CA LYS A 128 -5.75 -6.67 9.34
C LYS A 128 -5.63 -7.29 10.72
N PHE A 129 -4.41 -7.27 11.25
CA PHE A 129 -4.14 -7.62 12.65
C PHE A 129 -3.78 -6.36 13.42
N GLU A 130 -4.20 -6.29 14.67
CA GLU A 130 -3.92 -5.16 15.54
C GLU A 130 -3.41 -5.65 16.89
N ASP A 131 -2.24 -5.17 17.31
CA ASP A 131 -1.74 -5.31 18.67
C ASP A 131 -1.73 -3.92 19.38
N ALA A 132 -1.15 -3.83 20.58
CA ALA A 132 -1.09 -2.59 21.34
C ALA A 132 -0.34 -1.46 20.59
N ASN A 133 0.65 -1.81 19.78
CA ASN A 133 1.61 -0.89 19.18
C ASN A 133 1.45 -0.76 17.66
N PHE A 134 0.91 -1.77 17.00
CA PHE A 134 0.94 -1.88 15.54
C PHE A 134 -0.39 -2.30 14.93
N ILE A 135 -0.54 -1.91 13.67
CA ILE A 135 -1.49 -2.46 12.72
C ILE A 135 -0.67 -3.18 11.66
N THR A 136 -1.01 -4.43 11.38
CA THR A 136 -0.35 -5.23 10.36
C THR A 136 -1.36 -5.58 9.29
N ILE A 137 -1.10 -5.15 8.05
CA ILE A 137 -1.92 -5.47 6.88
C ILE A 137 -1.18 -6.59 6.12
N PRO A 138 -1.78 -7.79 6.01
CA PRO A 138 -1.14 -8.91 5.35
C PRO A 138 -0.83 -8.61 3.89
N ARG A 139 0.31 -9.11 3.41
CA ARG A 139 0.69 -8.99 2.00
C ARG A 139 -0.41 -9.46 1.04
N ALA A 140 -1.11 -10.54 1.37
CA ALA A 140 -2.19 -11.07 0.52
C ALA A 140 -3.27 -10.01 0.26
N ILE A 141 -3.68 -9.26 1.29
CA ILE A 141 -4.68 -8.20 1.18
C ILE A 141 -4.17 -7.04 0.31
N LEU A 142 -2.89 -6.69 0.45
CA LEU A 142 -2.24 -5.67 -0.38
C LEU A 142 -2.14 -6.13 -1.84
N ASP A 143 -1.81 -7.39 -2.07
CA ASP A 143 -1.70 -7.98 -3.41
C ASP A 143 -3.09 -8.05 -4.10
N GLU A 144 -4.15 -8.40 -3.37
CA GLU A 144 -5.52 -8.42 -3.89
C GLU A 144 -6.03 -7.04 -4.31
N ALA A 145 -5.57 -5.98 -3.64
CA ALA A 145 -5.99 -4.61 -3.95
C ALA A 145 -5.29 -3.99 -5.17
N LYS A 146 -4.24 -4.62 -5.73
CA LYS A 146 -3.51 -4.14 -6.92
C LYS A 146 -4.39 -3.64 -8.07
N PRO A 147 -5.48 -4.32 -8.48
CA PRO A 147 -6.32 -3.88 -9.60
C PRO A 147 -6.90 -2.46 -9.42
N LEU A 148 -7.07 -2.02 -8.18
CA LEU A 148 -7.59 -0.69 -7.84
C LEU A 148 -6.57 0.43 -8.09
N PHE A 149 -5.30 0.08 -8.29
CA PHE A 149 -4.20 1.03 -8.44
C PHE A 149 -3.54 1.00 -9.82
N LEU A 150 -3.97 0.13 -10.74
CA LEU A 150 -3.36 0.01 -12.07
C LEU A 150 -3.41 1.30 -12.91
N LYS A 151 -4.39 2.17 -12.66
CA LYS A 151 -4.54 3.46 -13.34
C LYS A 151 -4.18 4.65 -12.46
N TRP A 152 -3.65 4.43 -11.25
CA TRP A 152 -3.45 5.47 -10.25
C TRP A 152 -2.42 6.52 -10.72
N LYS A 153 -2.77 7.81 -10.62
CA LYS A 153 -1.98 8.94 -11.16
C LYS A 153 -1.52 9.92 -10.07
N ARG A 154 -1.38 9.45 -8.84
CA ARG A 154 -0.89 10.27 -7.72
C ARG A 154 0.62 10.44 -7.78
#